data_AF-A0A7C8EDV1-F1
#
_entry.id   AF-A0A7C8EDV1-F1
#
_cell.length_a   1.000
_cell.length_b   1.000
_cell.length_c   1.000
_cell.angle_alpha   90.00
_cell.angle_beta   90.00
_cell.angle_gamma   90.00
#
_symmetry.space_group_name_H-M   'P 1'
#
loop_
_entity.id
_entity.type
_entity.pdbx_description
1 polymer ?
#
loop_
_entity_poly.entity_id
_entity_poly.type
_entity_poly.pdbx_seq_one_letter_code
_entity_poly.pdbx_strand_id
1 'polypeptide(L)'
;MIQCKDCEFYEIGPDGRRTFNCDPFGNIKEPECLAKWQLLRLDALVAAHRGLLSWYERMAPMQDKIFKYVQRELDDINEAERWKTPDEDEDDRNHNNFV
;
A
#
# COMPACT_ATOMS: atom_id res chain seq x y z
N MET A 1 40.22 1.22 -0.40
CA MET A 1 38.83 1.16 -0.91
C MET A 1 38.79 0.58 -2.30
N ILE A 2 38.58 -0.73 -2.38
CA ILE A 2 38.34 -1.46 -3.61
C ILE A 2 37.01 -1.03 -4.23
N GLN A 3 36.92 -0.96 -5.56
CA GLN A 3 35.63 -0.80 -6.24
C GLN A 3 34.95 -2.16 -6.37
N CYS A 4 33.63 -2.24 -6.28
CA CYS A 4 32.96 -3.55 -6.35
C CYS A 4 33.23 -4.27 -7.69
N LYS A 5 33.40 -3.54 -8.79
CA LYS A 5 33.75 -4.10 -10.11
C LYS A 5 35.10 -4.84 -10.13
N ASP A 6 35.97 -4.52 -9.20
CA ASP A 6 37.32 -5.08 -9.08
C ASP A 6 37.38 -6.15 -7.97
N CYS A 7 36.23 -6.53 -7.38
CA CYS A 7 36.11 -7.50 -6.30
C CYS A 7 35.79 -8.90 -6.82
N GLU A 8 36.36 -9.94 -6.22
CA GLU A 8 36.12 -11.35 -6.58
C GLU A 8 34.67 -11.81 -6.36
N PHE A 9 33.90 -11.12 -5.51
CA PHE A 9 32.49 -11.42 -5.26
C PHE A 9 31.54 -10.72 -6.24
N TYR A 10 32.06 -10.03 -7.25
CA TYR A 10 31.27 -9.33 -8.24
C TYR A 10 31.35 -10.03 -9.58
N GLU A 11 30.19 -10.33 -10.15
CA GLU A 11 30.06 -10.99 -11.43
C GLU A 11 29.10 -10.22 -12.34
N ILE A 12 29.42 -10.20 -13.63
CA ILE A 12 28.55 -9.69 -14.67
C ILE A 12 28.09 -10.90 -15.50
N GLY A 13 26.80 -11.22 -15.43
CA GLY A 13 26.20 -12.26 -16.23
C GLY A 13 26.16 -11.90 -17.73
N PRO A 14 25.88 -12.87 -18.61
CA PRO A 14 25.86 -12.68 -20.06
C PRO A 14 24.87 -11.60 -20.52
N ASP A 15 23.80 -11.36 -19.75
CA ASP A 15 22.78 -10.34 -20.03
C ASP A 15 23.17 -8.94 -19.47
N GLY A 16 24.39 -8.77 -18.98
CA GLY A 16 24.83 -7.54 -18.30
C GLY A 16 24.27 -7.36 -16.88
N ARG A 17 23.55 -8.36 -16.35
CA ARG A 17 23.09 -8.38 -14.95
C ARG A 17 24.28 -8.43 -14.01
N ARG A 18 24.26 -7.56 -13.01
CA ARG A 18 25.29 -7.47 -11.97
C ARG A 18 24.86 -8.31 -10.78
N THR A 19 25.70 -9.26 -10.39
CA THR A 19 25.49 -10.12 -9.22
C THR A 19 26.56 -9.82 -8.18
N PHE A 20 26.14 -9.67 -6.92
CA PHE A 20 27.01 -9.43 -5.78
C PHE A 20 26.86 -10.60 -4.81
N ASN A 21 27.93 -11.39 -4.65
CA ASN A 21 27.98 -12.57 -3.78
C ASN A 21 28.59 -12.27 -2.40
N CYS A 22 28.62 -11.00 -2.00
CA CYS A 22 29.14 -10.58 -0.70
C CYS A 22 28.13 -10.82 0.43
N ASP A 23 28.62 -11.43 1.51
CA ASP A 23 27.95 -11.68 2.78
C ASP A 23 28.57 -10.78 3.87
N PRO A 24 27.77 -9.88 4.49
CA PRO A 24 28.20 -9.02 5.59
C PRO A 24 28.92 -9.71 6.75
N PHE A 25 28.66 -10.99 6.99
CA PHE A 25 29.20 -11.74 8.12
C PHE A 25 30.25 -12.78 7.73
N GLY A 26 30.38 -13.08 6.43
CA GLY A 26 31.21 -14.19 5.96
C GLY A 26 32.46 -13.76 5.19
N ASN A 27 32.31 -12.87 4.21
CA ASN A 27 33.34 -12.65 3.19
C ASN A 27 33.58 -11.17 2.84
N ILE A 28 33.19 -10.24 3.71
CA ILE A 28 33.51 -8.83 3.53
C ILE A 28 35.03 -8.59 3.54
N LYS A 29 35.51 -7.84 2.54
CA LYS A 29 36.93 -7.51 2.34
C LYS A 29 37.39 -6.27 3.13
N GLU A 30 36.57 -5.24 3.14
CA GLU A 30 36.89 -3.95 3.76
C GLU A 30 35.64 -3.44 4.50
N PRO A 31 35.77 -2.69 5.62
CA PRO A 31 34.63 -2.19 6.38
C PRO A 31 33.69 -1.31 5.53
N GLU A 32 34.21 -0.60 4.52
CA GLU A 32 33.42 0.20 3.58
C GLU A 32 32.46 -0.64 2.72
N CYS A 33 32.70 -1.96 2.60
CA CYS A 33 31.77 -2.85 1.91
C CYS A 33 30.42 -2.94 2.63
N LEU A 34 30.37 -2.79 3.96
CA LEU A 34 29.12 -2.73 4.72
C LEU A 34 28.28 -1.53 4.31
N ALA A 35 28.91 -0.37 4.14
CA ALA A 35 28.21 0.85 3.70
C ALA A 35 27.68 0.71 2.26
N LYS A 36 28.48 0.14 1.35
CA LYS A 36 28.04 -0.15 -0.03
C LYS A 36 26.88 -1.15 -0.05
N TRP A 37 26.93 -2.16 0.81
CA TRP A 37 25.87 -3.16 0.95
C TRP A 37 24.57 -2.53 1.45
N GLN A 38 24.66 -1.64 2.45
CA GLN A 38 23.51 -0.86 2.93
C GLN A 38 22.89 -0.02 1.81
N LEU A 39 23.71 0.66 0.99
CA LEU A 39 23.22 1.45 -0.15
C LEU A 39 22.50 0.58 -1.18
N LEU A 40 23.07 -0.57 -1.55
CA LEU A 40 22.43 -1.52 -2.47
C LEU A 40 21.07 -2.01 -1.93
N ARG A 41 20.98 -2.29 -0.63
CA ARG A 41 19.74 -2.75 -0.01
C ARG A 41 18.67 -1.66 0.05
N LEU A 42 19.09 -0.42 0.32
CA LEU A 42 18.21 0.74 0.31
C LEU A 42 17.64 1.01 -1.08
N ASP A 43 18.46 0.92 -2.14
CA ASP A 43 17.99 1.07 -3.51
C ASP A 43 16.93 0.03 -3.87
N ALA A 44 17.17 -1.25 -3.51
CA ALA A 44 16.19 -2.31 -3.69
C ALA A 44 14.87 -2.04 -2.94
N LEU A 45 14.94 -1.51 -1.72
CA LEU A 45 13.76 -1.14 -0.93
C LEU A 45 12.99 0.00 -1.59
N VAL A 46 13.69 1.04 -2.08
CA VAL A 46 13.07 2.17 -2.79
C VAL A 46 12.40 1.69 -4.08
N ALA A 47 13.03 0.81 -4.84
CA ALA A 47 12.46 0.23 -6.05
C ALA A 47 11.16 -0.57 -5.73
N ALA A 48 11.19 -1.40 -4.68
CA ALA A 48 10.01 -2.14 -4.23
C ALA A 48 8.88 -1.20 -3.79
N HIS A 49 9.22 -0.13 -3.06
CA HIS A 49 8.24 0.86 -2.60
C HIS A 49 7.59 1.61 -3.76
N ARG A 50 8.36 2.01 -4.77
CA ARG A 50 7.83 2.61 -6.02
C ARG A 50 6.90 1.63 -6.75
N GLY A 51 7.25 0.35 -6.79
CA GLY A 51 6.38 -0.71 -7.34
C GLY A 51 5.04 -0.78 -6.62
N LEU A 52 5.05 -0.76 -5.29
CA LEU A 52 3.86 -0.76 -4.45
C LEU A 52 2.97 0.48 -4.65
N LEU A 53 3.57 1.67 -4.76
CA LEU A 53 2.82 2.89 -5.10
C LEU A 53 2.14 2.80 -6.46
N SER A 54 2.85 2.32 -7.50
CA SER A 54 2.27 2.13 -8.83
C SER A 54 1.12 1.12 -8.85
N TRP A 55 1.18 0.12 -7.97
CA TRP A 55 0.12 -0.86 -7.80
C TRP A 55 -1.10 -0.24 -7.10
N TYR A 56 -0.89 0.58 -6.07
CA TYR A 56 -1.97 1.32 -5.42
C TYR A 56 -2.67 2.28 -6.39
N GLU A 57 -1.92 3.01 -7.21
CA GLU A 57 -2.49 3.89 -8.24
C GLU A 57 -3.40 3.13 -9.23
N ARG A 58 -2.99 1.91 -9.62
CA ARG A 58 -3.81 1.05 -10.48
C ARG A 58 -5.05 0.49 -9.78
N MET A 59 -5.00 0.29 -8.47
CA MET A 59 -6.09 -0.22 -7.65
C MET A 59 -7.09 0.86 -7.23
N ALA A 60 -6.69 2.14 -7.20
CA ALA A 60 -7.54 3.27 -6.84
C ALA A 60 -8.95 3.25 -7.49
N PRO A 61 -9.11 3.08 -8.82
CA PRO A 61 -10.44 3.06 -9.43
C PRO A 61 -11.29 1.86 -9.02
N MET A 62 -10.67 0.75 -8.62
CA MET A 62 -11.39 -0.40 -8.09
C MET A 62 -11.89 -0.11 -6.66
N GLN A 63 -11.05 0.52 -5.83
CA GLN A 63 -11.45 0.95 -4.49
C GLN A 63 -12.66 1.90 -4.57
N ASP A 64 -12.65 2.88 -5.47
CA ASP A 64 -13.78 3.79 -5.68
C ASP A 64 -15.07 3.04 -6.05
N LYS A 65 -14.99 2.00 -6.88
CA LYS A 65 -16.15 1.19 -7.26
C LYS A 65 -16.69 0.38 -6.08
N ILE A 66 -15.80 -0.19 -5.27
CA ILE A 66 -16.18 -0.94 -4.06
C ILE A 66 -16.88 0.01 -3.09
N PHE A 67 -16.33 1.20 -2.83
CA PHE A 67 -16.96 2.18 -1.94
C PHE A 67 -18.36 2.59 -2.43
N LYS A 68 -18.51 2.89 -3.72
CA LYS A 68 -19.83 3.22 -4.30
C LYS A 68 -20.83 2.09 -4.18
N TYR A 69 -20.39 0.85 -4.40
CA TYR A 69 -21.24 -0.33 -4.27
C TYR A 69 -21.69 -0.54 -2.82
N VAL A 70 -20.75 -0.49 -1.88
CA VAL A 70 -21.06 -0.63 -0.44
C VAL A 70 -22.01 0.46 0.03
N GLN A 71 -21.80 1.71 -0.42
CA GLN A 71 -22.71 2.81 -0.10
C GLN A 71 -24.14 2.52 -0.56
N ARG A 72 -24.30 2.06 -1.81
CA ARG A 72 -25.62 1.70 -2.35
C ARG A 72 -26.28 0.57 -1.54
N GLU A 73 -25.55 -0.48 -1.20
CA GLU A 73 -26.12 -1.58 -0.41
C GLU A 73 -26.56 -1.12 0.99
N LEU A 74 -25.82 -0.20 1.62
CA LEU A 74 -26.22 0.39 2.89
C LEU A 74 -27.47 1.26 2.75
N ASP A 75 -27.58 2.03 1.67
CA ASP A 75 -28.75 2.86 1.38
C ASP A 75 -30.00 1.97 1.14
N ASP A 76 -29.86 0.90 0.35
CA ASP A 76 -30.93 -0.06 0.06
C ASP A 76 -31.41 -0.76 1.35
N ILE A 77 -30.49 -1.11 2.26
CA ILE A 77 -30.83 -1.66 3.59
C ILE A 77 -31.59 -0.63 4.43
N ASN A 78 -31.11 0.61 4.49
CA ASN A 78 -31.74 1.67 5.28
C ASN A 78 -33.17 1.97 4.79
N GLU A 79 -33.36 2.06 3.47
CA GLU A 79 -34.69 2.24 2.87
C GLU A 79 -35.62 1.05 3.16
N ALA A 80 -35.10 -0.17 3.11
CA ALA A 80 -35.85 -1.38 3.46
C ALA A 80 -36.20 -1.48 4.96
N GLU A 81 -35.48 -0.78 5.84
CA GLU A 81 -35.81 -0.69 7.27
C GLU A 81 -36.68 0.52 7.64
N ARG A 82 -36.91 1.44 6.69
CA ARG A 82 -37.67 2.68 6.90
C ARG A 82 -39.11 2.46 7.37
N TRP A 83 -39.73 1.32 7.05
CA TRP A 83 -41.08 0.97 7.53
C TRP A 83 -41.13 0.59 9.02
N LYS A 84 -39.98 0.26 9.65
CA LYS A 84 -39.90 -0.18 11.05
C LYS A 84 -39.86 1.00 12.02
N THR A 85 -39.45 2.17 11.55
CA THR A 85 -39.43 3.40 12.34
C THR A 85 -40.74 4.14 12.05
N PRO A 86 -41.63 4.32 13.04
CA PRO A 86 -42.79 5.19 12.83
C PRO A 86 -42.27 6.60 12.50
N ASP A 87 -42.79 7.24 11.46
CA ASP A 87 -42.41 8.60 11.09
C ASP A 87 -42.65 9.54 12.29
N GLU A 88 -41.57 9.99 12.96
CA GLU A 88 -41.64 10.93 14.09
C GLU A 88 -42.13 12.34 13.66
N ASP A 89 -42.41 12.54 12.37
CA ASP A 89 -42.88 13.81 11.79
C ASP A 89 -44.42 13.96 11.71
N GLU A 90 -45.21 12.94 12.10
CA GLU A 90 -46.68 13.05 12.13
C GLU A 90 -47.29 13.46 13.47
N ASP A 91 -46.51 13.61 14.55
CA ASP A 91 -47.06 13.82 15.91
C ASP A 91 -47.02 15.28 16.42
N ASP A 92 -46.61 16.25 15.60
CA ASP A 92 -46.51 17.67 16.01
C ASP A 92 -47.67 18.57 15.47
N ARG A 93 -48.82 17.96 15.16
CA ARG A 93 -50.05 18.68 14.71
C ARG A 93 -51.27 18.46 15.60
N ASN A 94 -51.11 18.05 16.85
CA ASN A 94 -52.26 17.87 17.75
C ASN A 94 -52.04 18.28 19.22
N HIS A 95 -51.17 19.26 19.48
CA HIS A 95 -51.03 19.83 20.83
C HIS A 95 -51.47 21.31 20.90
N ASN A 96 -52.72 21.58 20.52
CA ASN A 96 -53.42 22.83 20.85
C ASN A 96 -54.94 22.67 20.68
N ASN A 97 -55.57 21.88 21.56
CA ASN A 97 -56.94 22.13 22.03
C ASN A 97 -57.34 21.09 23.07
N PHE A 98 -57.25 21.47 24.35
CA PHE A 98 -58.32 21.17 25.29
C PHE A 98 -58.28 22.18 26.44
N VAL A 99 -59.31 23.02 26.47
CA VAL A 99 -59.75 23.85 27.61
C VAL A 99 -60.54 22.96 28.56
#